data_AF-A0A6D2K8E6-F1
#
_entry.id   AF-A0A6D2K8E6-F1
#
_cell.length_a   1.000
_cell.length_b   1.000
_cell.length_c   1.000
_cell.angle_alpha   90.00
_cell.angle_beta   90.00
_cell.angle_gamma   90.00
#
_symmetry.space_group_name_H-M   'P 1'
#
loop_
_entity.id
_entity.type
_entity.pdbx_description
1 polymer ?
#
loop_
_entity_poly.entity_id
_entity_poly.type
_entity_poly.pdbx_seq_one_letter_code
_entity_poly.pdbx_strand_id
1 'polypeptide(L)'
;MTSVSGCGSVSLITNRSAFFGSGLQHRAVSLKPWSSSSLPSRSMVVESKTKTSTEDRTARHSRIRKKVNGTTERPRLCVFRSNKHLYVQVIDDTKMHTLASASTKQKPISEEFDYTSGPTIEVAKKVGEVIAKSCLEKGITKVAFDRGGYPYHGRIEALAAAAREHGLQF
;
A
#
# COMPACT_ATOMS: atom_id res chain seq x y z
N MET A 1 -41.47 -7.21 -38.80
CA MET A 1 -41.83 -8.20 -39.85
C MET A 1 -40.70 -8.12 -40.86
N THR A 2 -39.80 -9.06 -41.11
CA THR A 2 -39.58 -10.52 -40.95
C THR A 2 -38.11 -10.66 -40.48
N SER A 3 -37.47 -11.78 -40.14
CA SER A 3 -37.64 -13.20 -40.42
C SER A 3 -36.87 -13.99 -39.32
N VAL A 4 -37.31 -15.22 -39.11
CA VAL A 4 -36.82 -16.21 -38.14
C VAL A 4 -35.90 -17.19 -38.89
N SER A 5 -34.79 -17.58 -38.30
CA SER A 5 -34.00 -18.79 -38.64
C SER A 5 -33.69 -19.50 -37.31
N GLY A 6 -34.24 -20.67 -36.99
CA GLY A 6 -34.10 -21.95 -37.69
C GLY A 6 -32.91 -22.70 -37.04
N CYS A 7 -33.10 -23.42 -35.93
CA CYS A 7 -33.59 -24.81 -35.78
C CYS A 7 -32.62 -25.87 -36.37
N GLY A 8 -32.23 -26.83 -35.52
CA GLY A 8 -31.48 -28.05 -35.87
C GLY A 8 -30.80 -28.64 -34.61
N SER A 9 -31.51 -29.41 -33.77
CA SER A 9 -31.78 -30.86 -33.84
C SER A 9 -30.60 -31.73 -33.38
N VAL A 10 -30.67 -32.33 -32.18
CA VAL A 10 -30.97 -33.77 -31.88
C VAL A 10 -29.75 -34.67 -32.21
N SER A 11 -29.16 -35.52 -31.35
CA SER A 11 -29.66 -36.66 -30.55
C SER A 11 -28.48 -37.14 -29.67
N LEU A 12 -28.61 -37.38 -28.36
CA LEU A 12 -29.02 -38.63 -27.67
C LEU A 12 -28.09 -39.85 -27.89
N ILE A 13 -28.03 -40.68 -26.81
CA ILE A 13 -27.69 -42.12 -26.76
C ILE A 13 -26.17 -42.40 -26.66
N THR A 14 -25.56 -43.16 -25.72
CA THR A 14 -25.99 -43.99 -24.57
C THR A 14 -24.77 -44.37 -23.72
N ASN A 15 -25.04 -44.65 -22.43
CA ASN A 15 -24.34 -45.58 -21.53
C ASN A 15 -23.63 -46.78 -22.20
N ARG A 16 -22.47 -47.18 -21.66
CA ARG A 16 -22.20 -48.57 -21.22
C ARG A 16 -20.87 -48.71 -20.46
N SER A 17 -21.02 -48.95 -19.17
CA SER A 17 -20.33 -49.90 -18.28
C SER A 17 -19.15 -50.75 -18.79
N ALA A 18 -18.30 -51.10 -17.80
CA ALA A 18 -17.62 -52.39 -17.61
C ALA A 18 -16.35 -52.60 -18.45
N PHE A 19 -15.30 -53.33 -18.04
CA PHE A 19 -14.78 -53.94 -16.80
C PHE A 19 -13.61 -54.80 -17.32
N PHE A 20 -12.48 -54.89 -16.60
CA PHE A 20 -11.35 -55.83 -16.86
C PHE A 20 -10.63 -55.65 -18.22
N GLY A 21 -9.32 -55.78 -18.39
CA GLY A 21 -8.25 -56.39 -17.60
C GLY A 21 -7.22 -56.98 -18.58
N SER A 22 -5.94 -56.96 -18.17
CA SER A 22 -4.77 -57.62 -18.79
C SER A 22 -4.09 -56.93 -19.99
N GLY A 23 -2.80 -56.68 -19.82
CA GLY A 23 -1.90 -56.10 -20.82
C GLY A 23 -0.55 -55.73 -20.21
N LEU A 24 0.13 -56.72 -19.62
CA LEU A 24 1.51 -56.63 -19.14
C LEU A 24 2.40 -56.22 -20.33
N GLN A 25 2.87 -54.97 -20.34
CA GLN A 25 4.11 -54.61 -21.00
C GLN A 25 5.00 -53.96 -19.96
N HIS A 26 6.06 -54.67 -19.60
CA HIS A 26 7.12 -54.20 -18.73
C HIS A 26 7.78 -52.99 -19.39
N ARG A 27 7.29 -51.78 -19.09
CA ARG A 27 8.12 -50.58 -19.25
C ARG A 27 9.15 -50.66 -18.13
N ALA A 28 10.39 -50.98 -18.50
CA ALA A 28 11.54 -50.81 -17.63
C ALA A 28 11.54 -49.37 -17.14
N VAL A 29 11.06 -49.16 -15.91
CA VAL A 29 11.23 -47.88 -15.22
C VAL A 29 12.72 -47.83 -14.92
N SER A 30 13.44 -47.03 -15.70
CA SER A 30 14.81 -46.65 -15.39
C SER A 30 14.80 -46.01 -14.00
N LEU A 31 15.06 -46.82 -12.98
CA LEU A 31 15.32 -46.34 -11.63
C LEU A 31 16.69 -45.68 -11.71
N LYS A 32 16.69 -44.36 -11.91
CA LYS A 32 17.88 -43.56 -11.70
C LYS A 32 18.40 -43.88 -10.30
N PRO A 33 19.70 -44.20 -10.12
CA PRO A 33 20.22 -44.45 -8.79
C PRO A 33 19.93 -43.22 -7.94
N TRP A 34 19.41 -43.45 -6.73
CA TRP A 34 19.21 -42.39 -5.75
C TRP A 34 20.59 -41.85 -5.41
N SER A 35 21.03 -40.80 -6.11
CA SER A 35 22.26 -40.11 -5.76
C SER A 35 22.06 -39.60 -4.36
N SER A 36 22.90 -40.04 -3.43
CA SER A 36 22.93 -39.57 -2.06
C SER A 36 23.15 -38.07 -2.07
N SER A 37 22.06 -37.30 -2.13
CA SER A 37 22.09 -35.89 -1.83
C SER A 37 22.44 -35.84 -0.35
N SER A 38 23.70 -35.50 -0.07
CA SER A 38 24.08 -35.01 1.24
C SER A 38 23.07 -33.92 1.57
N LEU A 39 22.21 -34.20 2.55
CA LEU A 39 21.33 -33.17 3.11
C LEU A 39 22.25 -32.00 3.42
N PRO A 40 21.95 -30.78 2.91
CA PRO A 40 22.76 -29.64 3.29
C PRO A 40 22.70 -29.62 4.81
N SER A 41 23.84 -29.78 5.47
CA SER A 41 23.92 -29.57 6.91
C SER A 41 23.37 -28.17 7.09
N ARG A 42 22.15 -28.06 7.63
CA ARG A 42 21.56 -26.79 8.00
C ARG A 42 22.51 -26.25 9.06
N SER A 43 23.52 -25.50 8.62
CA SER A 43 24.29 -24.68 9.52
C SER A 43 23.24 -23.87 10.25
N MET A 44 23.23 -23.99 11.57
CA MET A 44 22.29 -23.26 12.39
C MET A 44 22.71 -21.79 12.27
N VAL A 45 22.23 -21.11 11.23
CA VAL A 45 22.43 -19.68 11.03
C VAL A 45 21.53 -19.00 12.05
N VAL A 46 22.12 -18.65 13.20
CA VAL A 46 21.46 -17.80 14.19
C VAL A 46 21.57 -16.37 13.68
N GLU A 47 20.55 -15.94 12.93
CA GLU A 47 20.43 -14.53 12.56
C GLU A 47 19.90 -13.74 13.75
N SER A 48 20.64 -12.70 14.16
CA SER A 48 20.12 -11.75 15.14
C SER A 48 18.90 -11.04 14.55
N LYS A 49 17.76 -11.05 15.25
CA LYS A 49 16.55 -10.33 14.86
C LYS A 49 16.69 -8.82 15.10
N THR A 50 17.76 -8.21 14.61
CA THR A 50 18.01 -6.78 14.68
C THR A 50 17.10 -6.09 13.65
N LYS A 51 16.03 -5.46 14.13
CA LYS A 51 15.12 -4.72 13.26
C LYS A 51 15.71 -3.36 12.94
N THR A 52 15.64 -2.98 11.67
CA THR A 52 16.04 -1.64 11.26
C THR A 52 15.00 -0.60 11.72
N SER A 53 15.42 0.65 11.91
CA SER A 53 14.48 1.73 12.28
C SER A 53 13.36 1.91 11.25
N THR A 54 13.65 1.62 9.97
CA THR A 54 12.69 1.62 8.86
C THR A 54 11.65 0.52 9.00
N GLU A 55 12.06 -0.70 9.37
CA GLU A 55 11.14 -1.83 9.63
C GLU A 55 10.22 -1.51 10.81
N ASP A 56 10.76 -0.98 11.91
CA ASP A 56 9.96 -0.65 13.09
C ASP A 56 8.96 0.49 12.81
N ARG A 57 9.37 1.50 12.04
CA ARG A 57 8.44 2.54 11.56
C ARG A 57 7.34 1.93 10.69
N THR A 58 7.71 1.05 9.75
CA THR A 58 6.76 0.42 8.83
C THR A 58 5.78 -0.49 9.58
N ALA A 59 6.24 -1.25 10.56
CA ALA A 59 5.37 -2.07 11.41
C ALA A 59 4.38 -1.23 12.22
N ARG A 60 4.83 -0.10 12.78
CA ARG A 60 3.93 0.86 13.47
C ARG A 60 2.93 1.48 12.51
N HIS A 61 3.39 1.85 11.31
CA HIS A 61 2.54 2.42 10.26
C HIS A 61 1.42 1.45 9.86
N SER A 62 1.76 0.20 9.56
CA SER A 62 0.77 -0.85 9.26
C SER A 62 -0.20 -1.08 10.41
N ARG A 63 0.26 -1.00 11.67
CA ARG A 63 -0.62 -1.12 12.85
C ARG A 63 -1.62 0.03 12.95
N ILE A 64 -1.20 1.27 12.67
CA ILE A 64 -2.07 2.45 12.68
C ILE A 64 -3.10 2.34 11.54
N ARG A 65 -2.66 1.92 10.36
CA ARG A 65 -3.53 1.73 9.19
C ARG A 65 -4.60 0.65 9.36
N LYS A 66 -4.51 -0.23 10.36
CA LYS A 66 -5.62 -1.14 10.71
C LYS A 66 -6.87 -0.39 11.18
N LYS A 67 -6.71 0.83 11.72
CA LYS A 67 -7.81 1.65 12.25
C LYS A 67 -8.14 2.85 11.36
N VAL A 68 -7.14 3.43 10.70
CA VAL A 68 -7.29 4.64 9.88
C VAL A 68 -7.39 4.26 8.41
N ASN A 69 -8.61 4.36 7.86
CA ASN A 69 -8.91 4.09 6.45
C ASN A 69 -9.40 5.38 5.77
N GLY A 70 -8.96 5.66 4.55
CA GLY A 70 -9.42 6.78 3.75
C GLY A 70 -10.61 6.40 2.86
N THR A 71 -11.74 7.09 3.00
CA THR A 71 -12.89 6.97 2.09
C THR A 71 -12.97 8.19 1.17
N THR A 72 -13.85 8.16 0.17
CA THR A 72 -14.11 9.32 -0.69
C THR A 72 -14.54 10.55 0.12
N GLU A 73 -15.36 10.36 1.16
CA GLU A 73 -15.87 11.44 2.02
C GLU A 73 -14.84 11.92 3.04
N ARG A 74 -14.02 11.01 3.55
CA ARG A 74 -12.98 11.28 4.54
C ARG A 74 -11.66 10.65 4.08
N PRO A 75 -10.97 11.28 3.12
CA PRO A 75 -9.69 10.77 2.63
C PRO A 75 -8.62 10.84 3.73
N ARG A 76 -7.63 9.98 3.63
CA ARG A 76 -6.56 9.84 4.62
C ARG A 76 -5.42 10.80 4.32
N LEU A 77 -5.10 11.68 5.27
CA LEU A 77 -3.93 12.56 5.23
C LEU A 77 -2.70 11.79 5.74
N CYS A 78 -1.89 11.28 4.81
CA CYS A 78 -0.69 10.51 5.09
C CYS A 78 0.52 11.43 5.23
N VAL A 79 1.20 11.38 6.39
CA VAL A 79 2.44 12.13 6.63
C VAL A 79 3.65 11.21 6.52
N PHE A 80 4.67 11.64 5.76
CA PHE A 80 5.97 10.99 5.70
C PHE A 80 7.09 11.99 5.94
N ARG A 81 7.92 11.71 6.94
CA ARG A 81 9.09 12.50 7.29
C ARG A 81 10.35 11.73 6.92
N SER A 82 11.20 12.31 6.08
CA SER A 82 12.57 11.82 5.87
C SER A 82 13.56 12.62 6.73
N ASN A 83 14.85 12.33 6.60
CA ASN A 83 15.89 13.09 7.31
C ASN A 83 15.91 14.55 6.86
N LYS A 84 15.72 14.79 5.55
CA LYS A 84 15.86 16.11 4.93
C LYS A 84 14.55 16.74 4.49
N HIS A 85 13.45 16.01 4.39
CA HIS A 85 12.23 16.53 3.77
C HIS A 85 10.99 16.03 4.47
N LEU A 86 9.89 16.75 4.24
CA LEU A 86 8.57 16.38 4.73
C LEU A 86 7.60 16.29 3.55
N TYR A 87 6.83 15.22 3.54
CA TYR A 87 5.87 14.88 2.49
C TYR A 87 4.50 14.62 3.11
N VAL A 88 3.47 15.16 2.48
CA VAL A 88 2.08 14.94 2.86
C VAL A 88 1.26 14.61 1.63
N GLN A 89 0.38 13.63 1.76
CA GLN A 89 -0.52 13.22 0.70
C GLN A 89 -1.91 13.00 1.27
N VAL A 90 -2.92 13.39 0.50
CA VAL A 90 -4.33 13.08 0.77
C VAL A 90 -4.76 11.99 -0.18
N ILE A 91 -5.09 10.83 0.38
CA ILE A 91 -5.30 9.60 -0.38
C ILE A 91 -6.73 9.10 -0.14
N ASP A 92 -7.42 8.78 -1.23
CA ASP A 92 -8.64 7.98 -1.20
C ASP A 92 -8.25 6.51 -1.41
N ASP A 93 -8.38 5.69 -0.37
CA ASP A 93 -7.96 4.29 -0.40
C ASP A 93 -8.96 3.44 -1.23
N THR A 94 -10.19 3.89 -1.45
CA THR A 94 -11.20 3.16 -2.26
C THR A 94 -10.89 3.22 -3.75
N LYS A 95 -10.43 4.38 -4.23
CA LYS A 95 -10.04 4.62 -5.62
C LYS A 95 -8.54 4.44 -5.85
N MET A 96 -7.77 4.20 -4.78
CA MET A 96 -6.30 4.20 -4.76
C MET A 96 -5.71 5.45 -5.42
N HIS A 97 -6.36 6.59 -5.21
CA HIS A 97 -6.03 7.84 -5.90
C HIS A 97 -5.57 8.91 -4.91
N THR A 98 -4.51 9.63 -5.27
CA THR A 98 -4.00 10.75 -4.45
C THR A 98 -4.67 12.04 -4.91
N LEU A 99 -5.51 12.61 -4.04
CA LEU A 99 -6.28 13.81 -4.35
C LEU A 99 -5.41 15.05 -4.31
N ALA A 100 -4.56 15.19 -3.28
CA ALA A 100 -3.65 16.33 -3.12
C ALA A 100 -2.31 15.87 -2.55
N SER A 101 -1.23 16.56 -2.89
CA SER A 101 0.10 16.29 -2.36
C SER A 101 0.87 17.59 -2.14
N ALA A 102 1.55 17.64 -0.99
CA ALA A 102 2.40 18.76 -0.62
C ALA A 102 3.76 18.22 -0.16
N SER A 103 4.85 18.88 -0.57
CA SER A 103 6.17 18.51 -0.10
C SER A 103 7.09 19.69 -0.04
N THR A 104 8.08 19.62 0.85
CA THR A 104 9.13 20.63 0.95
C THR A 104 10.01 20.75 -0.29
N LYS A 105 9.87 19.85 -1.27
CA LYS A 105 10.58 19.91 -2.57
C LYS A 105 9.83 20.71 -3.62
N GLN A 106 8.56 21.06 -3.38
CA GLN A 106 7.80 21.87 -4.32
C GLN A 106 8.30 23.32 -4.26
N LYS A 107 8.40 23.95 -5.44
CA LYS A 107 8.82 25.35 -5.63
C LYS A 107 8.31 26.34 -4.57
N PRO A 108 6.99 26.38 -4.25
CA PRO A 108 6.48 27.36 -3.28
C PRO A 108 7.09 27.25 -1.88
N ILE A 109 7.57 26.07 -1.47
CA ILE A 109 8.14 25.85 -0.14
C ILE A 109 9.67 25.89 -0.18
N SER A 110 10.27 25.42 -1.28
CA SER A 110 11.73 25.42 -1.42
C SER A 110 12.29 26.82 -1.61
N GLU A 111 11.56 27.74 -2.25
CA GLU A 111 12.00 29.13 -2.43
C GLU A 111 11.87 29.95 -1.14
N GLU A 112 10.95 29.58 -0.24
CA GLU A 112 10.70 30.31 1.02
C GLU A 112 11.63 29.85 2.15
N PHE A 113 12.05 28.58 2.15
CA PHE A 113 12.85 28.01 3.24
C PHE A 113 14.04 27.21 2.73
N ASP A 114 15.23 27.78 2.92
CA ASP A 114 16.50 27.07 2.79
C ASP A 114 16.94 26.51 4.15
N TYR A 115 17.00 25.19 4.27
CA TYR A 115 17.44 24.51 5.49
C TYR A 115 18.37 23.33 5.15
N THR A 116 19.48 23.22 5.89
CA THR A 116 20.57 22.28 5.57
C THR A 116 20.35 20.87 6.13
N SER A 117 19.81 20.76 7.36
CA SER A 117 19.92 19.53 8.17
C SER A 117 18.60 18.80 8.44
N GLY A 118 17.47 19.34 7.98
CA GLY A 118 16.14 18.72 8.11
C GLY A 118 15.02 19.73 8.32
N PRO A 119 13.76 19.33 8.07
CA PRO A 119 12.64 20.27 8.10
C PRO A 119 12.44 20.83 9.50
N THR A 120 12.41 22.16 9.66
CA THR A 120 12.11 22.83 10.93
C THR A 120 10.60 22.76 11.23
N ILE A 121 10.20 23.10 12.45
CA ILE A 121 8.78 23.21 12.85
C ILE A 121 8.03 24.19 11.95
N GLU A 122 8.65 25.31 11.60
CA GLU A 122 8.11 26.34 10.69
C GLU A 122 7.80 25.78 9.30
N VAL A 123 8.73 25.01 8.73
CA VAL A 123 8.55 24.31 7.45
C VAL A 123 7.36 23.35 7.53
N ALA A 124 7.19 22.65 8.66
CA ALA A 124 6.07 21.75 8.85
C ALA A 124 4.71 22.48 8.92
N LYS A 125 4.67 23.67 9.56
CA LYS A 125 3.48 24.54 9.55
C LYS A 125 3.12 24.92 8.13
N LYS A 126 4.09 25.44 7.36
CA LYS A 126 3.91 25.88 5.97
C LYS A 126 3.42 24.77 5.05
N VAL A 127 3.96 23.56 5.17
CA VAL A 127 3.44 22.38 4.45
C VAL A 127 1.99 22.10 4.83
N GLY A 128 1.63 22.26 6.10
CA GLY A 128 0.26 22.16 6.62
C GLY A 128 -0.70 23.19 6.01
N GLU A 129 -0.26 24.43 5.83
CA GLU A 129 -1.05 25.49 5.18
C GLU A 129 -1.27 25.19 3.70
N VAL A 130 -0.21 24.81 2.98
CA VAL A 130 -0.27 24.51 1.55
C VAL A 130 -1.20 23.33 1.28
N ILE A 131 -1.11 22.25 2.06
CA ILE A 131 -1.99 21.09 1.85
C ILE A 131 -3.45 21.43 2.17
N ALA A 132 -3.72 22.24 3.19
CA ALA A 132 -5.08 22.65 3.54
C ALA A 132 -5.71 23.46 2.39
N LYS A 133 -4.99 24.45 1.86
CA LYS A 133 -5.43 25.23 0.69
C LYS A 133 -5.73 24.34 -0.52
N SER A 134 -4.81 23.43 -0.87
CA SER A 134 -5.00 22.49 -1.98
C SER A 134 -6.18 21.53 -1.77
N CYS A 135 -6.55 21.20 -0.52
CA CYS A 135 -7.72 20.39 -0.22
C CYS A 135 -9.01 21.18 -0.38
N LEU A 136 -9.04 22.41 0.12
CA LEU A 136 -10.21 23.30 0.03
C LEU A 136 -10.53 23.64 -1.43
N GLU A 137 -9.52 23.89 -2.27
CA GLU A 137 -9.69 24.08 -3.72
C GLU A 137 -10.37 22.87 -4.40
N LYS A 138 -10.17 21.67 -3.84
CA LYS A 138 -10.76 20.41 -4.32
C LYS A 138 -12.06 20.05 -3.62
N GLY A 139 -12.57 20.91 -2.73
CA GLY A 139 -13.80 20.68 -1.96
C GLY A 139 -13.68 19.65 -0.84
N ILE A 140 -12.45 19.34 -0.38
CA ILE A 140 -12.20 18.35 0.67
C ILE A 140 -12.06 19.08 2.01
N THR A 141 -13.03 18.90 2.91
CA THR A 141 -13.05 19.55 4.23
C THR A 141 -12.72 18.61 5.37
N LYS A 142 -13.17 17.35 5.29
CA LYS A 142 -12.99 16.33 6.33
C LYS A 142 -11.91 15.35 5.91
N VAL A 143 -10.93 15.10 6.77
CA VAL A 143 -9.86 14.12 6.51
C VAL A 143 -9.60 13.23 7.72
N ALA A 144 -8.99 12.07 7.49
CA ALA A 144 -8.51 11.20 8.56
C ALA A 144 -6.99 11.36 8.70
N PHE A 145 -6.50 11.74 9.88
CA PHE A 145 -5.08 12.00 10.08
C PHE A 145 -4.27 10.71 10.27
N ASP A 146 -3.33 10.45 9.37
CA ASP A 146 -2.39 9.33 9.44
C ASP A 146 -0.95 9.83 9.68
N ARG A 147 -0.50 9.66 10.93
CA ARG A 147 0.82 10.07 11.41
C ARG A 147 2.00 9.25 10.86
N GLY A 148 1.81 8.29 9.96
CA GLY A 148 2.92 7.71 9.20
C GLY A 148 3.84 6.75 9.97
N GLY A 149 3.42 6.29 11.15
CA GLY A 149 4.24 5.52 12.09
C GLY A 149 5.12 6.36 13.03
N TYR A 150 5.04 7.69 12.94
CA TYR A 150 5.76 8.60 13.82
C TYR A 150 4.92 8.99 15.05
N PRO A 151 5.56 9.34 16.19
CA PRO A 151 4.85 9.88 17.34
C PRO A 151 4.21 11.23 16.98
N TYR A 152 3.02 11.49 17.54
CA TYR A 152 2.35 12.77 17.39
C TYR A 152 3.00 13.78 18.33
N HIS A 153 4.03 14.47 17.83
CA HIS A 153 4.78 15.48 18.57
C HIS A 153 5.56 16.38 17.59
N GLY A 154 5.97 17.56 18.05
CA GLY A 154 6.90 18.46 17.37
C GLY A 154 6.42 18.80 15.95
N ARG A 155 7.18 18.39 14.94
CA ARG A 155 6.88 18.69 13.52
C ARG A 155 5.51 18.17 13.06
N ILE A 156 5.11 16.98 13.52
CA ILE A 156 3.86 16.34 13.06
C ILE A 156 2.66 17.01 13.70
N GLU A 157 2.81 17.40 14.97
CA GLU A 157 1.81 18.16 15.71
C GLU A 157 1.67 19.57 15.12
N ALA A 158 2.78 20.25 14.80
CA ALA A 158 2.75 21.57 14.18
C ALA A 158 2.09 21.57 12.78
N LEU A 159 2.35 20.52 11.99
CA LEU A 159 1.67 20.32 10.71
C LEU A 159 0.16 20.14 10.89
N ALA A 160 -0.23 19.33 11.87
CA ALA A 160 -1.64 19.08 12.17
C ALA A 160 -2.34 20.36 12.68
N ALA A 161 -1.69 21.12 13.56
CA ALA A 161 -2.21 22.40 14.05
C ALA A 161 -2.43 23.39 12.89
N ALA A 162 -1.43 23.57 12.03
CA ALA A 162 -1.55 24.44 10.86
C ALA A 162 -2.68 23.98 9.92
N ALA A 163 -2.79 22.68 9.64
CA ALA A 163 -3.88 22.19 8.79
C ALA A 163 -5.28 22.46 9.39
N ARG A 164 -5.42 22.41 10.72
CA ARG A 164 -6.68 22.76 11.42
C ARG A 164 -6.99 24.25 11.37
N GLU A 165 -5.98 25.10 11.57
CA GLU A 165 -6.11 26.56 11.49
C GLU A 165 -6.59 27.00 10.09
N HIS A 166 -6.12 26.33 9.05
CA HIS A 166 -6.50 26.57 7.65
C HIS A 166 -7.77 25.81 7.21
N GLY A 167 -8.60 25.34 8.14
CA GLY A 167 -9.97 24.88 7.89
C GLY A 167 -10.15 23.37 7.61
N LEU A 168 -9.08 22.57 7.71
CA LEU A 168 -9.18 21.12 7.55
C LEU A 168 -9.66 20.46 8.85
N GLN A 169 -10.73 19.67 8.78
CA GLN A 169 -11.35 19.04 9.96
C GLN A 169 -10.91 17.59 10.12
N PHE A 170 -10.20 17.27 11.21
CA PHE A 170 -9.76 15.90 11.53
C PHE A 170 -9.43 15.62 13.00
#